data_AF-A0A081NZD9-F1
#
_entry.id   AF-A0A081NZD9-F1
#
_cell.length_a   1.000
_cell.length_b   1.000
_cell.length_c   1.000
_cell.angle_alpha   90.00
_cell.angle_beta   90.00
_cell.angle_gamma   90.00
#
_symmetry.space_group_name_H-M   'P 1'
#
loop_
_entity.id
_entity.type
_entity.pdbx_description
1 polymer ?
#
loop_
_entity_poly.entity_id
_entity_poly.type
_entity_poly.pdbx_seq_one_letter_code
_entity_poly.pdbx_strand_id
1 'polypeptide(L)'
;MRSIKIAWKSLWERKLATLFIMLQLVVSFYLISNGFIQLSIPDYASETIKKYSNLDLEKTLTFSVPDLTSDNAWSIERYLKLRKEVSGMNEVSNYGSFSTAYFILSDLKNSDLYEAKNQALYKNSPLRGKEKLSYMVYFDESIFSSSKIKILKGRSLAKQDFAVEHHEQIPVLVGHDYESIFDIGDSFSIYWFGEKLNYRVVGVMDKESKWLDKNDYISMGVRDLNAAIVTPFLDYQKNSSPFVISSLQKSTFVSVQDAADRKILSEKIKQAATQLGLPSPIVRSIQEELDAYKKSKIELVKLNLYAGVFFLLTTSIGIITSTLSSIRIRFYEFGIRRVFGESIISIARSIIIEVFLLILLSACFGVFWNYYNSATSIIADMSSVKDLFGIALFAKVIILVLLLTFLSVLYPIRVLYRESPYKLISGVEN
;
A
#
# COMPACT_ATOMS: atom_id res chain seq x y z
N MET A 1 20.16 30.99 13.00
CA MET A 1 21.44 30.27 12.79
C MET A 1 22.24 30.05 14.08
N ARG A 2 22.45 31.08 14.93
CA ARG A 2 23.22 30.93 16.19
C ARG A 2 22.64 29.89 17.17
N SER A 3 21.32 29.88 17.36
CA SER A 3 20.62 28.92 18.23
C SER A 3 20.75 27.45 17.78
N ILE A 4 20.65 27.19 16.48
CA ILE A 4 20.80 25.83 15.91
C ILE A 4 22.23 25.31 16.10
N LYS A 5 23.24 26.15 15.88
CA LYS A 5 24.64 25.78 16.09
C LYS A 5 24.94 25.45 17.56
N ILE A 6 24.35 26.22 18.49
CA ILE A 6 24.45 25.97 19.94
C ILE A 6 23.76 24.66 20.31
N ALA A 7 22.55 24.41 19.78
CA ALA A 7 21.83 23.17 20.01
C ALA A 7 22.63 21.94 19.55
N TRP A 8 23.18 21.98 18.34
CA TRP A 8 23.98 20.87 17.80
C TRP A 8 25.23 20.59 18.64
N LYS A 9 25.96 21.64 19.04
CA LYS A 9 27.12 21.50 19.92
C LYS A 9 26.74 20.82 21.24
N SER A 10 25.63 21.22 21.84
CA SER A 10 25.18 20.67 23.12
C SER A 10 24.73 19.21 23.04
N LEU A 11 24.11 18.80 21.92
CA LEU A 11 23.77 17.39 21.69
C LEU A 11 25.05 16.55 21.52
N TRP A 12 26.04 17.07 20.79
CA TRP A 12 27.30 16.39 20.55
C TRP A 12 28.13 16.17 21.83
N GLU A 13 28.07 17.09 22.78
CA GLU A 13 28.72 16.95 24.09
C GLU A 13 28.13 15.78 24.91
N ARG A 14 26.87 15.40 24.68
CA ARG A 14 26.18 14.25 25.32
C ARG A 14 25.84 13.15 24.32
N LYS A 15 26.79 12.84 23.45
CA LYS A 15 26.63 11.94 22.29
C LYS A 15 26.04 10.56 22.63
N LEU A 16 26.44 9.91 23.73
CA LEU A 16 25.87 8.61 24.12
C LEU A 16 24.40 8.69 24.55
N ALA A 17 24.07 9.62 25.45
CA ALA A 17 22.69 9.83 25.89
C ALA A 17 21.79 10.23 24.71
N THR A 18 22.29 11.12 23.85
CA THR A 18 21.61 11.55 22.63
C THR A 18 21.36 10.37 21.70
N LEU A 19 22.36 9.50 21.48
CA LEU A 19 22.22 8.32 20.62
C LEU A 19 21.16 7.35 21.14
N PHE A 20 21.15 7.04 22.44
CA PHE A 20 20.14 6.13 23.02
C PHE A 20 18.74 6.72 22.94
N ILE A 21 18.58 8.02 23.23
CA ILE A 21 17.31 8.73 23.07
C ILE A 21 16.84 8.67 21.61
N MET A 22 17.73 8.96 20.65
CA MET A 22 17.39 8.89 19.23
C MET A 22 16.96 7.49 18.82
N LEU A 23 17.70 6.45 19.21
CA LEU A 23 17.38 5.06 18.86
C LEU A 23 15.98 4.67 19.36
N GLN A 24 15.66 5.00 20.61
CA GLN A 24 14.36 4.71 21.21
C GLN A 24 13.22 5.50 20.53
N LEU A 25 13.45 6.78 20.19
CA LEU A 25 12.50 7.59 19.44
C LEU A 25 12.27 7.03 18.03
N VAL A 26 13.34 6.62 17.32
CA VAL A 26 13.24 6.04 15.97
C VAL A 26 12.36 4.79 16.01
N VAL A 27 12.59 3.87 16.96
CA VAL A 27 11.77 2.67 17.13
C VAL A 27 10.32 3.03 17.46
N SER A 28 10.11 4.02 18.33
CA SER A 28 8.76 4.45 18.70
C SER A 28 8.00 5.06 17.51
N PHE A 29 8.61 5.99 16.76
CA PHE A 29 8.00 6.58 15.58
C PHE A 29 7.78 5.54 14.46
N TYR A 30 8.66 4.55 14.32
CA TYR A 30 8.45 3.40 13.44
C TYR A 30 7.17 2.64 13.81
N LEU A 31 7.00 2.26 15.09
CA LEU A 31 5.83 1.51 15.56
C LEU A 31 4.54 2.30 15.40
N ILE A 32 4.54 3.58 15.78
CA ILE A 32 3.35 4.45 15.70
C ILE A 32 2.96 4.69 14.24
N SER A 33 3.92 5.01 13.36
CA SER A 33 3.65 5.17 11.94
C SER A 33 3.11 3.89 11.31
N ASN A 34 3.65 2.72 11.68
CA ASN A 34 3.13 1.43 11.22
C ASN A 34 1.67 1.23 11.65
N GLY A 35 1.37 1.52 12.92
CA GLY A 35 0.00 1.45 13.45
C GLY A 35 -0.97 2.34 12.68
N PHE A 36 -0.58 3.60 12.38
CA PHE A 36 -1.41 4.51 11.59
C PHE A 36 -1.61 4.06 10.15
N ILE A 37 -0.59 3.51 9.50
CA ILE A 37 -0.69 2.98 8.13
C ILE A 37 -1.68 1.80 8.11
N GLN A 38 -1.50 0.84 9.01
CA GLN A 38 -2.36 -0.35 9.09
C GLN A 38 -3.83 0.00 9.38
N LEU A 39 -4.10 1.06 10.15
CA LEU A 39 -5.45 1.58 10.35
C LEU A 39 -6.04 2.21 9.08
N SER A 40 -5.21 2.76 8.21
CA SER A 40 -5.64 3.50 7.02
C SER A 40 -5.82 2.59 5.79
N ILE A 41 -5.28 1.37 5.80
CA ILE A 41 -5.36 0.42 4.67
C ILE A 41 -6.81 0.12 4.24
N PRO A 42 -7.75 -0.24 5.13
CA PRO A 42 -9.13 -0.55 4.71
C PRO A 42 -9.84 0.64 4.07
N ASP A 43 -9.65 1.84 4.62
CA ASP A 43 -10.26 3.07 4.10
C ASP A 43 -9.65 3.41 2.73
N TYR A 44 -8.32 3.29 2.60
CA TYR A 44 -7.62 3.46 1.32
C TYR A 44 -8.10 2.44 0.26
N ALA A 45 -8.27 1.17 0.63
CA ALA A 45 -8.80 0.15 -0.26
C ALA A 45 -10.23 0.47 -0.72
N SER A 46 -11.11 0.86 0.22
CA SER A 46 -12.48 1.32 -0.08
C SER A 46 -12.51 2.48 -1.08
N GLU A 47 -11.68 3.50 -0.86
CA GLU A 47 -11.57 4.67 -1.73
C GLU A 47 -11.03 4.32 -3.11
N THR A 48 -9.98 3.48 -3.18
CA THR A 48 -9.36 3.10 -4.46
C THR A 48 -10.26 2.19 -5.30
N ILE A 49 -10.95 1.22 -4.69
CA ILE A 49 -11.95 0.39 -5.39
C ILE A 49 -13.03 1.28 -6.01
N LYS A 50 -13.60 2.21 -5.25
CA LYS A 50 -14.62 3.16 -5.76
C LYS A 50 -14.07 4.10 -6.82
N LYS A 51 -12.80 4.51 -6.71
CA LYS A 51 -12.16 5.43 -7.65
C LYS A 51 -11.90 4.78 -9.00
N TYR A 52 -11.44 3.52 -9.04
CA TYR A 52 -10.99 2.86 -10.27
C TYR A 52 -11.94 1.75 -10.78
N SER A 53 -13.03 1.49 -10.07
CA SER A 53 -14.07 0.56 -10.51
C SER A 53 -15.48 1.09 -10.19
N ASN A 54 -16.48 0.42 -10.75
CA ASN A 54 -17.90 0.56 -10.45
C ASN A 54 -18.39 -0.56 -9.51
N LEU A 55 -17.47 -1.30 -8.86
CA LEU A 55 -17.84 -2.33 -7.89
C LEU A 55 -18.43 -1.66 -6.64
N ASP A 56 -19.67 -2.04 -6.32
CA ASP A 56 -20.33 -1.62 -5.10
C ASP A 56 -19.84 -2.51 -3.93
N LEU A 57 -19.34 -1.89 -2.87
CA LEU A 57 -18.69 -2.61 -1.77
C LEU A 57 -19.65 -3.51 -0.98
N GLU A 58 -20.92 -3.12 -0.90
CA GLU A 58 -21.94 -3.93 -0.23
C GLU A 58 -22.48 -4.99 -1.17
N LYS A 59 -22.78 -4.62 -2.42
CA LYS A 59 -23.48 -5.51 -3.37
C LYS A 59 -22.56 -6.46 -4.13
N THR A 60 -21.25 -6.26 -4.10
CA THR A 60 -20.29 -7.15 -4.76
C THR A 60 -19.75 -8.14 -3.75
N LEU A 61 -19.94 -9.42 -4.05
CA LEU A 61 -19.49 -10.56 -3.26
C LEU A 61 -18.27 -11.22 -3.91
N THR A 62 -17.43 -11.79 -3.07
CA THR A 62 -16.41 -12.78 -3.41
C THR A 62 -16.83 -14.12 -2.82
N PHE A 63 -16.34 -15.21 -3.40
CA PHE A 63 -16.46 -16.52 -2.76
C PHE A 63 -15.22 -17.39 -2.98
N SER A 64 -14.75 -18.00 -1.91
CA SER A 64 -13.62 -18.93 -1.92
C SER A 64 -14.03 -20.25 -1.29
N VAL A 65 -13.72 -21.36 -1.95
CA VAL A 65 -13.89 -22.71 -1.42
C VAL A 65 -12.62 -23.07 -0.65
N PRO A 66 -12.70 -23.36 0.66
CA PRO A 66 -11.55 -23.81 1.45
C PRO A 66 -10.87 -25.04 0.84
N ASP A 67 -9.55 -25.15 1.02
CA ASP A 67 -8.72 -26.29 0.60
C ASP A 67 -8.75 -26.60 -0.91
N LEU A 68 -9.22 -25.68 -1.75
CA LEU A 68 -9.12 -25.83 -3.20
C LEU A 68 -7.67 -25.60 -3.64
N THR A 69 -6.99 -26.68 -4.04
CA THR A 69 -5.63 -26.64 -4.59
C THR A 69 -5.63 -27.04 -6.06
N SER A 70 -4.60 -26.60 -6.81
CA SER A 70 -4.41 -26.98 -8.22
C SER A 70 -4.17 -28.47 -8.42
N ASP A 71 -3.73 -29.17 -7.37
CA ASP A 71 -3.27 -30.56 -7.47
C ASP A 71 -4.43 -31.55 -7.34
N ASN A 72 -5.61 -31.07 -6.94
CA ASN A 72 -6.82 -31.86 -6.79
C ASN A 72 -7.78 -31.64 -7.98
N ALA A 73 -7.56 -32.40 -9.06
CA ALA A 73 -8.37 -32.32 -10.27
C ALA A 73 -9.88 -32.50 -10.01
N TRP A 74 -10.24 -33.37 -9.06
CA TRP A 74 -11.62 -33.62 -8.66
C TRP A 74 -12.29 -32.38 -8.07
N SER A 75 -11.60 -31.64 -7.19
CA SER A 75 -12.14 -30.41 -6.59
C SER A 75 -12.24 -29.30 -7.63
N ILE A 76 -11.31 -29.24 -8.58
CA ILE A 76 -11.26 -28.24 -9.65
C ILE A 76 -12.44 -28.39 -10.61
N GLU A 77 -12.75 -29.61 -11.05
CA GLU A 77 -13.90 -29.86 -11.93
C GLU A 77 -15.22 -29.44 -11.26
N ARG A 78 -15.37 -29.75 -9.97
CA ARG A 78 -16.55 -29.37 -9.18
C ARG A 78 -16.62 -27.86 -8.97
N TYR A 79 -15.49 -27.20 -8.75
CA TYR A 79 -15.43 -25.75 -8.64
C TYR A 79 -15.83 -25.06 -9.96
N LEU A 80 -15.44 -25.60 -11.11
CA LEU A 80 -15.93 -25.11 -12.41
C LEU A 80 -17.45 -25.23 -12.54
N LYS A 81 -18.04 -26.37 -12.12
CA LYS A 81 -19.50 -26.55 -12.10
C LYS A 81 -20.17 -25.52 -11.18
N LEU A 82 -19.62 -25.32 -9.98
CA LEU A 82 -20.11 -24.31 -9.04
C LEU A 82 -20.08 -22.91 -9.67
N ARG A 83 -18.97 -22.51 -10.30
CA ARG A 83 -18.86 -21.19 -10.97
C ARG A 83 -19.95 -21.01 -12.02
N LYS A 84 -20.20 -22.04 -12.84
CA LYS A 84 -21.24 -22.02 -13.87
C LYS A 84 -22.64 -21.90 -13.25
N GLU A 85 -22.94 -22.67 -12.21
CA GLU A 85 -24.22 -22.58 -11.49
C GLU A 85 -24.43 -21.18 -10.88
N VAL A 86 -23.42 -20.64 -10.21
CA VAL A 86 -23.49 -19.29 -9.60
C VAL A 86 -23.73 -18.22 -10.65
N SER A 87 -23.03 -18.27 -11.79
CA SER A 87 -23.23 -17.29 -12.88
C SER A 87 -24.65 -17.31 -13.47
N GLY A 88 -25.39 -18.41 -13.30
CA GLY A 88 -26.76 -18.57 -13.79
C GLY A 88 -27.87 -18.33 -12.74
N MET A 89 -27.52 -17.94 -11.51
CA MET A 89 -28.51 -17.68 -10.46
C MET A 89 -29.25 -16.36 -10.71
N ASN A 90 -30.57 -16.35 -10.52
CA ASN A 90 -31.42 -15.18 -10.79
C ASN A 90 -31.02 -13.92 -9.99
N GLU A 91 -30.48 -14.09 -8.79
CA GLU A 91 -30.02 -13.00 -7.93
C GLU A 91 -28.73 -12.32 -8.45
N VAL A 92 -28.01 -12.98 -9.36
CA VAL A 92 -26.74 -12.49 -9.89
C VAL A 92 -26.99 -11.51 -11.04
N SER A 93 -26.66 -10.25 -10.78
CA SER A 93 -26.71 -9.18 -11.79
C SER A 93 -25.45 -9.11 -12.64
N ASN A 94 -24.30 -9.46 -12.05
CA ASN A 94 -23.01 -9.45 -12.72
C ASN A 94 -22.11 -10.55 -12.17
N TYR A 95 -21.38 -11.22 -13.04
CA TYR A 95 -20.45 -12.28 -12.67
C TYR A 95 -19.21 -12.20 -13.53
N GLY A 96 -18.03 -12.19 -12.92
CA GLY A 96 -16.81 -12.37 -13.69
C GLY A 96 -15.57 -12.42 -12.85
N SER A 97 -14.48 -12.73 -13.52
CA SER A 97 -13.17 -12.85 -12.94
C SER A 97 -12.16 -12.02 -13.73
N PHE A 98 -11.02 -11.74 -13.11
CA PHE A 98 -9.85 -11.28 -13.82
C PHE A 98 -8.63 -12.10 -13.42
N SER A 99 -7.59 -12.08 -14.25
CA SER A 99 -6.32 -12.75 -13.95
C SER A 99 -5.17 -11.88 -14.40
N THR A 100 -3.98 -12.21 -13.92
CA THR A 100 -2.76 -11.48 -14.19
C THR A 100 -1.64 -12.48 -14.37
N ALA A 101 -0.77 -12.27 -15.35
CA ALA A 101 0.37 -13.13 -15.61
C ALA A 101 1.47 -12.36 -16.34
N TYR A 102 2.68 -12.94 -16.37
CA TYR A 102 3.79 -12.39 -17.14
C TYR A 102 4.08 -13.28 -18.33
N PHE A 103 4.20 -12.70 -19.52
CA PHE A 103 4.50 -13.43 -20.75
C PHE A 103 5.64 -12.78 -21.52
N ILE A 104 6.37 -13.60 -22.27
CA ILE A 104 7.33 -13.12 -23.27
C ILE A 104 6.56 -12.80 -24.54
N LEU A 105 6.70 -11.59 -25.06
CA LEU A 105 6.16 -11.23 -26.36
C LEU A 105 7.07 -11.75 -27.46
N SER A 106 6.48 -12.44 -28.42
CA SER A 106 7.13 -12.96 -29.62
C SER A 106 6.60 -12.22 -30.85
N ASP A 107 7.35 -12.23 -31.94
CA ASP A 107 6.97 -11.63 -33.23
C ASP A 107 6.63 -10.14 -33.16
N LEU A 108 7.21 -9.43 -32.18
CA LEU A 108 7.05 -7.99 -32.02
C LEU A 108 7.96 -7.24 -32.99
N LYS A 109 7.38 -6.40 -33.85
CA LYS A 109 8.11 -5.59 -34.84
C LYS A 109 9.20 -4.70 -34.24
N ASN A 110 8.94 -4.09 -33.08
CA ASN A 110 9.82 -3.14 -32.39
C ASN A 110 10.44 -3.76 -31.11
N SER A 111 10.87 -5.02 -31.16
CA SER A 111 11.37 -5.76 -29.98
C SER A 111 12.50 -5.05 -29.25
N ASP A 112 13.46 -4.46 -29.97
CA ASP A 112 14.62 -3.81 -29.35
C ASP A 112 14.22 -2.55 -28.56
N LEU A 113 13.27 -1.76 -29.08
CA LEU A 113 12.73 -0.58 -28.40
C LEU A 113 11.90 -0.99 -27.17
N TYR A 114 11.14 -2.09 -27.30
CA TYR A 114 10.38 -2.67 -26.21
C TYR A 114 11.28 -3.12 -25.06
N GLU A 115 12.31 -3.91 -25.36
CA GLU A 115 13.27 -4.40 -24.37
C GLU A 115 14.04 -3.25 -23.72
N ALA A 116 14.45 -2.23 -24.48
CA ALA A 116 15.13 -1.04 -23.94
C ALA A 116 14.23 -0.23 -22.99
N LYS A 117 12.96 -0.07 -23.32
CA LYS A 117 11.98 0.59 -22.43
C LYS A 117 11.79 -0.22 -21.15
N ASN A 118 11.65 -1.53 -21.26
CA ASN A 118 11.54 -2.41 -20.08
C ASN A 118 12.81 -2.40 -19.22
N GLN A 119 13.99 -2.31 -19.83
CA GLN A 119 15.25 -2.17 -19.09
C GLN A 119 15.23 -0.92 -18.19
N ALA A 120 14.71 0.20 -18.69
CA ALA A 120 14.56 1.43 -17.91
C ALA A 120 13.51 1.28 -16.80
N LEU A 121 12.35 0.68 -17.10
CA LEU A 121 11.28 0.46 -16.13
C LEU A 121 11.69 -0.52 -15.02
N TYR A 122 12.41 -1.58 -15.36
CA TYR A 122 12.70 -2.69 -14.46
C TYR A 122 13.98 -2.51 -13.65
N LYS A 123 14.78 -1.47 -13.92
CA LYS A 123 16.11 -1.23 -13.32
C LYS A 123 16.17 -1.43 -11.80
N ASN A 124 15.13 -1.00 -11.08
CA ASN A 124 15.03 -1.09 -9.61
C ASN A 124 13.88 -1.99 -9.14
N SER A 125 13.53 -3.00 -9.93
CA SER A 125 12.42 -3.91 -9.65
C SER A 125 12.90 -5.38 -9.61
N PRO A 126 12.08 -6.30 -9.08
CA PRO A 126 12.33 -7.74 -9.17
C PRO A 126 12.35 -8.29 -10.62
N LEU A 127 11.97 -7.49 -11.61
CA LEU A 127 11.99 -7.84 -13.04
C LEU A 127 13.29 -7.43 -13.75
N ARG A 128 14.30 -6.91 -13.03
CA ARG A 128 15.61 -6.60 -13.60
C ARG A 128 16.21 -7.85 -14.27
N GLY A 129 16.68 -7.73 -15.50
CA GLY A 129 17.19 -8.87 -16.30
C GLY A 129 16.08 -9.73 -16.93
N LYS A 130 14.82 -9.28 -16.87
CA LYS A 130 13.65 -9.93 -17.47
C LYS A 130 12.92 -8.99 -18.44
N GLU A 131 13.69 -8.25 -19.23
CA GLU A 131 13.21 -7.18 -20.12
C GLU A 131 12.23 -7.68 -21.19
N LYS A 132 12.25 -8.97 -21.50
CA LYS A 132 11.31 -9.59 -22.44
C LYS A 132 9.93 -9.87 -21.86
N LEU A 133 9.76 -9.80 -20.53
CA LEU A 133 8.49 -10.06 -19.87
C LEU A 133 7.58 -8.83 -19.90
N SER A 134 6.31 -9.06 -20.24
CA SER A 134 5.21 -8.11 -20.11
C SER A 134 4.25 -8.55 -19.03
N TYR A 135 3.81 -7.61 -18.20
CA TYR A 135 2.69 -7.83 -17.31
C TYR A 135 1.37 -7.75 -18.11
N MET A 136 0.60 -8.84 -18.11
CA MET A 136 -0.69 -8.92 -18.79
C MET A 136 -1.83 -9.07 -17.79
N VAL A 137 -2.92 -8.34 -18.02
CA VAL A 137 -4.16 -8.41 -17.25
C VAL A 137 -5.28 -8.90 -18.15
N TYR A 138 -5.89 -10.01 -17.74
CA TYR A 138 -6.96 -10.70 -18.44
C TYR A 138 -8.28 -10.40 -17.74
N PHE A 139 -9.25 -9.86 -18.46
CA PHE A 139 -10.56 -9.54 -17.90
C PHE A 139 -11.69 -10.37 -18.49
N ASP A 140 -12.63 -10.81 -17.66
CA ASP A 140 -13.98 -11.07 -18.14
C ASP A 140 -14.68 -9.77 -18.53
N GLU A 141 -15.63 -9.85 -19.46
CA GLU A 141 -16.38 -8.71 -19.98
C GLU A 141 -17.03 -7.89 -18.87
N SER A 142 -17.72 -8.56 -17.95
CA SER A 142 -18.36 -7.98 -16.78
C SER A 142 -17.43 -7.16 -15.88
N ILE A 143 -16.21 -7.67 -15.66
CA ILE A 143 -15.21 -7.01 -14.80
C ILE A 143 -14.57 -5.85 -15.55
N PHE A 144 -14.27 -6.03 -16.84
CA PHE A 144 -13.77 -4.94 -17.68
C PHE A 144 -14.77 -3.78 -17.76
N SER A 145 -16.06 -4.08 -17.98
CA SER A 145 -17.16 -3.10 -17.99
C SER A 145 -17.34 -2.40 -16.65
N SER A 146 -16.94 -3.06 -15.55
CA SER A 146 -16.91 -2.45 -14.21
C SER A 146 -15.64 -1.64 -13.94
N SER A 147 -14.64 -1.69 -14.82
CA SER A 147 -13.41 -0.91 -14.69
C SER A 147 -13.56 0.51 -15.21
N LYS A 148 -12.77 1.43 -14.65
CA LYS A 148 -12.70 2.83 -15.11
C LYS A 148 -11.44 3.10 -15.93
N ILE A 149 -11.00 2.10 -16.71
CA ILE A 149 -9.84 2.24 -17.62
C ILE A 149 -10.17 3.28 -18.70
N LYS A 150 -9.27 4.24 -18.87
CA LYS A 150 -9.42 5.33 -19.85
C LYS A 150 -8.53 5.04 -21.06
N ILE A 151 -9.03 5.35 -22.25
CA ILE A 151 -8.30 5.18 -23.51
C ILE A 151 -7.78 6.53 -23.98
N LEU A 152 -6.48 6.59 -24.28
CA LEU A 152 -5.80 7.75 -24.85
C LEU A 152 -5.90 7.77 -26.38
N LYS A 153 -5.68 6.61 -27.03
CA LYS A 153 -5.69 6.45 -28.49
C LYS A 153 -6.38 5.15 -28.90
N GLY A 154 -7.05 5.16 -30.05
CA GLY A 154 -7.74 3.99 -30.61
C GLY A 154 -9.11 3.76 -29.98
N ARG A 155 -9.47 2.49 -29.78
CA ARG A 155 -10.76 2.09 -29.18
C ARG A 155 -10.56 1.28 -27.92
N SER A 156 -11.59 1.27 -27.07
CA SER A 156 -11.68 0.33 -25.94
C SER A 156 -12.08 -1.08 -26.40
N LEU A 157 -12.05 -2.05 -25.49
CA LEU A 157 -12.61 -3.39 -25.71
C LEU A 157 -14.14 -3.32 -25.66
N ALA A 158 -14.79 -3.90 -26.66
CA ALA A 158 -16.23 -4.02 -26.77
C ALA A 158 -16.69 -5.45 -26.42
N LYS A 159 -17.97 -5.66 -26.14
CA LYS A 159 -18.53 -6.96 -25.75
C LYS A 159 -18.14 -8.12 -26.69
N GLN A 160 -18.11 -7.87 -28.00
CA GLN A 160 -17.73 -8.85 -29.01
C GLN A 160 -16.26 -9.30 -28.90
N ASP A 161 -15.38 -8.46 -28.35
CA ASP A 161 -13.96 -8.78 -28.18
C ASP A 161 -13.73 -9.88 -27.13
N PHE A 162 -14.72 -10.17 -26.28
CA PHE A 162 -14.67 -11.23 -25.26
C PHE A 162 -15.20 -12.59 -25.75
N ALA A 163 -15.66 -12.65 -27.01
CA ALA A 163 -16.19 -13.87 -27.64
C ALA A 163 -15.35 -14.30 -28.86
N VAL A 164 -14.09 -13.84 -28.92
CA VAL A 164 -13.15 -14.12 -30.01
C VAL A 164 -12.76 -15.61 -29.99
N GLU A 165 -12.73 -16.23 -31.17
CA GLU A 165 -12.34 -17.63 -31.31
C GLU A 165 -10.83 -17.82 -31.13
N HIS A 166 -10.41 -19.04 -30.75
CA HIS A 166 -9.03 -19.39 -30.40
C HIS A 166 -7.97 -19.02 -31.47
N HIS A 167 -8.35 -19.05 -32.75
CA HIS A 167 -7.44 -18.82 -33.88
C HIS A 167 -7.46 -17.38 -34.41
N GLU A 168 -8.35 -16.54 -33.88
CA GLU A 168 -8.47 -15.16 -34.30
C GLU A 168 -7.47 -14.26 -33.56
N GLN A 169 -7.25 -13.06 -34.09
CA GLN A 169 -6.39 -12.07 -33.43
C GLN A 169 -7.12 -11.45 -32.23
N ILE A 170 -6.61 -11.73 -31.04
CA ILE A 170 -7.20 -11.26 -29.78
C ILE A 170 -6.88 -9.76 -29.61
N PRO A 171 -7.90 -8.90 -29.44
CA PRO A 171 -7.69 -7.46 -29.29
C PRO A 171 -7.10 -7.13 -27.92
N VAL A 172 -6.12 -6.21 -27.89
CA VAL A 172 -5.48 -5.76 -26.64
C VAL A 172 -5.38 -4.25 -26.54
N LEU A 173 -5.35 -3.78 -25.29
CA LEU A 173 -4.97 -2.42 -24.94
C LEU A 173 -3.56 -2.45 -24.37
N VAL A 174 -2.71 -1.54 -24.83
CA VAL A 174 -1.36 -1.38 -24.28
C VAL A 174 -1.31 -0.19 -23.33
N GLY A 175 -0.50 -0.28 -22.29
CA GLY A 175 -0.32 0.80 -21.34
C GLY A 175 0.39 2.02 -21.92
N HIS A 176 0.22 3.17 -21.27
CA HIS A 176 0.75 4.45 -21.72
C HIS A 176 2.28 4.44 -21.94
N ASP A 177 3.04 3.69 -21.14
CA ASP A 177 4.50 3.61 -21.29
C ASP A 177 4.94 3.00 -22.62
N TYR A 178 4.04 2.26 -23.27
CA TYR A 178 4.25 1.62 -24.55
C TYR A 178 3.67 2.39 -25.75
N GLU A 179 3.15 3.61 -25.54
CA GLU A 179 2.56 4.46 -26.58
C GLU A 179 3.50 4.72 -27.76
N SER A 180 4.80 4.91 -27.49
CA SER A 180 5.80 5.17 -28.53
C SER A 180 6.39 3.89 -29.15
N ILE A 181 5.94 2.71 -28.71
CA ILE A 181 6.49 1.41 -29.12
C ILE A 181 5.50 0.65 -30.00
N PHE A 182 4.22 0.71 -29.66
CA PHE A 182 3.15 0.04 -30.41
C PHE A 182 2.27 1.05 -31.13
N ASP A 183 2.04 0.79 -32.40
CA ASP A 183 1.01 1.45 -33.19
C ASP A 183 -0.31 0.66 -33.13
N ILE A 184 -1.43 1.35 -33.35
CA ILE A 184 -2.73 0.68 -33.47
C ILE A 184 -2.69 -0.22 -34.71
N GLY A 185 -3.06 -1.49 -34.53
CA GLY A 185 -2.99 -2.52 -35.56
C GLY A 185 -1.73 -3.38 -35.50
N ASP A 186 -0.71 -3.00 -34.72
CA ASP A 186 0.44 -3.86 -34.47
C ASP A 186 0.00 -5.18 -33.85
N SER A 187 0.72 -6.24 -34.21
CA SER A 187 0.44 -7.60 -33.75
C SER A 187 1.67 -8.19 -33.09
N PHE A 188 1.44 -9.08 -32.13
CA PHE A 188 2.46 -9.87 -31.46
C PHE A 188 1.85 -11.19 -31.01
N SER A 189 2.68 -12.13 -30.56
CA SER A 189 2.21 -13.42 -30.07
C SER A 189 2.75 -13.73 -28.67
N ILE A 190 2.04 -14.56 -27.92
CA ILE A 190 2.55 -15.18 -26.69
C ILE A 190 2.37 -16.70 -26.77
N TYR A 191 3.13 -17.43 -25.97
CA TYR A 191 2.92 -18.87 -25.77
C TYR A 191 2.15 -19.12 -24.46
N TRP A 192 0.89 -19.51 -24.57
CA TRP A 192 0.01 -19.87 -23.45
C TRP A 192 -0.03 -21.39 -23.31
N PHE A 193 0.66 -21.95 -22.31
CA PHE A 193 0.80 -23.41 -22.12
C PHE A 193 1.23 -24.18 -23.39
N GLY A 194 2.13 -23.60 -24.19
CA GLY A 194 2.65 -24.20 -25.42
C GLY A 194 1.88 -23.81 -26.68
N GLU A 195 0.70 -23.21 -26.55
CA GLU A 195 -0.09 -22.73 -27.69
C GLU A 195 0.28 -21.28 -28.04
N LYS A 196 0.49 -21.02 -29.33
CA LYS A 196 0.78 -19.68 -29.83
C LYS A 196 -0.52 -18.91 -30.01
N LEU A 197 -0.71 -17.87 -29.20
CA LEU A 197 -1.86 -16.96 -29.30
C LEU A 197 -1.42 -15.64 -29.94
N ASN A 198 -2.20 -15.14 -30.89
CA ASN A 198 -1.93 -13.91 -31.62
C ASN A 198 -2.78 -12.77 -31.07
N TYR A 199 -2.15 -11.64 -30.80
CA TYR A 199 -2.78 -10.44 -30.28
C TYR A 199 -2.62 -9.29 -31.25
N ARG A 200 -3.59 -8.38 -31.26
CA ARG A 200 -3.57 -7.14 -32.04
C ARG A 200 -3.90 -5.94 -31.18
N VAL A 201 -3.08 -4.90 -31.25
CA VAL A 201 -3.27 -3.65 -30.50
C VAL A 201 -4.44 -2.87 -31.08
N VAL A 202 -5.46 -2.62 -30.26
CA VAL A 202 -6.66 -1.83 -30.66
C VAL A 202 -6.76 -0.48 -29.97
N GLY A 203 -6.00 -0.27 -28.90
CA GLY A 203 -5.96 0.99 -28.19
C GLY A 203 -4.77 1.12 -27.23
N VAL A 204 -4.51 2.36 -26.83
CA VAL A 204 -3.50 2.74 -25.83
C VAL A 204 -4.22 3.35 -24.65
N MET A 205 -3.92 2.88 -23.44
CA MET A 205 -4.52 3.37 -22.19
C MET A 205 -3.91 4.71 -21.76
N ASP A 206 -4.70 5.51 -21.05
CA ASP A 206 -4.24 6.74 -20.39
C ASP A 206 -3.40 6.42 -19.14
N LYS A 207 -2.48 7.34 -18.79
CA LYS A 207 -1.56 7.24 -17.65
C LYS A 207 -2.21 7.07 -16.28
N GLU A 208 -3.49 7.41 -16.16
CA GLU A 208 -4.26 7.30 -14.91
C GLU A 208 -4.93 5.92 -14.73
N SER A 209 -4.81 5.02 -15.70
CA SER A 209 -5.48 3.72 -15.65
C SER A 209 -4.83 2.81 -14.61
N LYS A 210 -5.64 2.35 -13.65
CA LYS A 210 -5.24 1.42 -12.59
C LYS A 210 -6.29 0.33 -12.41
N TRP A 211 -5.89 -0.83 -11.89
CA TRP A 211 -6.80 -1.91 -11.56
C TRP A 211 -6.42 -2.61 -10.25
N LEU A 212 -7.35 -3.35 -9.66
CA LEU A 212 -7.16 -4.10 -8.42
C LEU A 212 -6.03 -5.12 -8.54
N ASP A 213 -5.25 -5.29 -7.48
CA ASP A 213 -4.31 -6.40 -7.39
C ASP A 213 -5.06 -7.74 -7.27
N LYS A 214 -4.66 -8.75 -8.07
CA LYS A 214 -5.30 -10.06 -8.09
C LYS A 214 -5.18 -10.81 -6.76
N ASN A 215 -4.05 -10.67 -6.08
CA ASN A 215 -3.73 -11.52 -4.93
C ASN A 215 -4.34 -10.98 -3.64
N ASP A 216 -4.30 -9.66 -3.45
CA ASP A 216 -4.87 -8.98 -2.28
C ASP A 216 -5.16 -7.52 -2.60
N TYR A 217 -6.36 -7.26 -3.12
CA TYR A 217 -6.81 -5.91 -3.46
C TYR A 217 -7.10 -5.02 -2.24
N ILE A 218 -7.05 -5.57 -1.01
CA ILE A 218 -7.22 -4.79 0.22
C ILE A 218 -5.86 -4.26 0.68
N SER A 219 -4.87 -5.13 0.86
CA SER A 219 -3.56 -4.71 1.39
C SER A 219 -2.63 -4.16 0.32
N MET A 220 -2.70 -4.68 -0.92
CA MET A 220 -1.89 -4.19 -2.05
C MET A 220 -2.62 -3.08 -2.82
N GLY A 221 -3.95 -3.02 -2.72
CA GLY A 221 -4.78 -1.98 -3.32
C GLY A 221 -4.89 -2.13 -4.84
N VAL A 222 -4.51 -1.08 -5.56
CA VAL A 222 -4.51 -1.02 -7.02
C VAL A 222 -3.10 -0.99 -7.58
N ARG A 223 -2.94 -1.58 -8.76
CA ARG A 223 -1.73 -1.57 -9.57
C ARG A 223 -1.88 -0.64 -10.77
N ASP A 224 -0.78 0.04 -11.09
CA ASP A 224 -0.65 0.90 -12.25
C ASP A 224 -0.60 0.08 -13.57
N LEU A 225 -1.35 0.50 -14.60
CA LEU A 225 -1.43 -0.18 -15.89
C LEU A 225 -0.55 0.45 -16.99
N ASN A 226 0.31 1.41 -16.66
CA ASN A 226 1.17 2.13 -17.62
C ASN A 226 2.10 1.20 -18.38
N ALA A 227 2.66 0.19 -17.72
CA ALA A 227 3.52 -0.83 -18.32
C ALA A 227 2.83 -2.20 -18.45
N ALA A 228 1.48 -2.20 -18.51
CA ALA A 228 0.67 -3.41 -18.63
C ALA A 228 0.07 -3.59 -20.04
N ILE A 229 -0.35 -4.81 -20.35
CA ILE A 229 -1.20 -5.11 -21.50
C ILE A 229 -2.53 -5.67 -20.98
N VAL A 230 -3.64 -5.08 -21.39
CA VAL A 230 -5.00 -5.48 -20.98
C VAL A 230 -5.66 -6.21 -22.14
N THR A 231 -6.24 -7.38 -21.86
CA THR A 231 -6.82 -8.26 -22.87
C THR A 231 -8.10 -8.94 -22.34
N PRO A 232 -9.03 -9.33 -23.22
CA PRO A 232 -10.09 -10.26 -22.87
C PRO A 232 -9.56 -11.56 -22.29
N PHE A 233 -10.29 -12.14 -21.34
CA PHE A 233 -10.02 -13.44 -20.75
C PHE A 233 -10.96 -14.49 -21.35
N LEU A 234 -10.46 -15.21 -22.35
CA LEU A 234 -11.28 -16.11 -23.14
C LEU A 234 -11.52 -17.43 -22.40
N ASP A 235 -12.64 -18.09 -22.71
CA ASP A 235 -13.09 -19.29 -21.98
C ASP A 235 -12.08 -20.44 -22.01
N TYR A 236 -11.41 -20.64 -23.14
CA TYR A 236 -10.38 -21.67 -23.25
C TYR A 236 -9.16 -21.35 -22.38
N GLN A 237 -8.83 -20.07 -22.16
CA GLN A 237 -7.74 -19.66 -21.27
C GLN A 237 -8.13 -19.82 -19.80
N LYS A 238 -9.36 -19.46 -19.43
CA LYS A 238 -9.88 -19.58 -18.05
C LYS A 238 -9.88 -21.02 -17.56
N ASN A 239 -10.12 -21.95 -18.47
CA ASN A 239 -10.25 -23.38 -18.18
C ASN A 239 -9.02 -24.19 -18.59
N SER A 240 -7.92 -23.55 -19.01
CA SER A 240 -6.76 -24.24 -19.60
C SER A 240 -5.94 -25.04 -18.59
N SER A 241 -6.00 -24.72 -17.29
CA SER A 241 -5.19 -25.38 -16.27
C SER A 241 -5.85 -25.29 -14.89
N PRO A 242 -5.72 -26.34 -14.05
CA PRO A 242 -6.09 -26.30 -12.64
C PRO A 242 -5.51 -25.12 -11.86
N PHE A 243 -4.29 -24.67 -12.21
CA PHE A 243 -3.66 -23.50 -11.60
C PHE A 243 -4.41 -22.20 -11.90
N VAL A 244 -4.82 -22.02 -13.16
CA VAL A 244 -5.61 -20.85 -13.55
C VAL A 244 -6.92 -20.85 -12.78
N ILE A 245 -7.61 -21.99 -12.75
CA ILE A 245 -8.91 -22.16 -12.11
C ILE A 245 -8.85 -21.88 -10.61
N SER A 246 -7.88 -22.46 -9.89
CA SER A 246 -7.73 -22.21 -8.44
C SER A 246 -7.40 -20.75 -8.15
N SER A 247 -6.57 -20.13 -9.00
CA SER A 247 -6.19 -18.72 -8.83
C SER A 247 -7.35 -17.74 -8.99
N LEU A 248 -8.43 -18.13 -9.70
CA LEU A 248 -9.60 -17.27 -9.94
C LEU A 248 -10.46 -17.06 -8.69
N GLN A 249 -10.34 -17.90 -7.66
CA GLN A 249 -11.08 -17.71 -6.41
C GLN A 249 -10.82 -16.33 -5.78
N LYS A 250 -9.60 -15.80 -5.93
CA LYS A 250 -9.18 -14.51 -5.34
C LYS A 250 -9.63 -13.29 -6.14
N SER A 251 -10.10 -13.52 -7.36
CA SER A 251 -10.35 -12.47 -8.34
C SER A 251 -11.67 -12.64 -9.09
N THR A 252 -12.59 -13.41 -8.51
CA THR A 252 -13.97 -13.58 -9.00
C THR A 252 -14.90 -12.72 -8.15
N PHE A 253 -15.68 -11.89 -8.82
CA PHE A 253 -16.68 -11.03 -8.22
C PHE A 253 -18.08 -11.38 -8.73
N VAL A 254 -19.04 -11.33 -7.81
CA VAL A 254 -20.45 -11.62 -8.06
C VAL A 254 -21.28 -10.47 -7.50
N SER A 255 -21.96 -9.73 -8.34
CA SER A 255 -22.77 -8.58 -7.92
C SER A 255 -24.25 -8.95 -7.87
N VAL A 256 -24.95 -8.50 -6.83
CA VAL A 256 -26.42 -8.60 -6.70
C VAL A 256 -27.11 -7.29 -7.06
N GLN A 257 -28.38 -7.36 -7.46
CA GLN A 257 -29.19 -6.17 -7.73
C GLN A 257 -29.48 -5.38 -6.44
N ASP A 258 -29.97 -6.08 -5.42
CA ASP A 258 -30.26 -5.53 -4.09
C ASP A 258 -29.33 -6.12 -3.02
N ALA A 259 -28.89 -5.29 -2.07
CA ALA A 259 -28.07 -5.73 -0.95
C ALA A 259 -28.81 -6.72 -0.04
N ALA A 260 -30.14 -6.76 -0.05
CA ALA A 260 -30.96 -7.75 0.64
C ALA A 260 -30.76 -9.18 0.09
N ASP A 261 -30.50 -9.32 -1.21
CA ASP A 261 -30.34 -10.61 -1.88
C ASP A 261 -29.02 -11.30 -1.55
N ARG A 262 -28.06 -10.58 -0.94
CA ARG A 262 -26.74 -11.12 -0.56
C ARG A 262 -26.85 -12.36 0.31
N LYS A 263 -27.74 -12.34 1.29
CA LYS A 263 -27.94 -13.47 2.22
C LYS A 263 -28.52 -14.67 1.47
N ILE A 264 -29.50 -14.43 0.61
CA ILE A 264 -30.13 -15.48 -0.21
C ILE A 264 -29.10 -16.10 -1.14
N LEU A 265 -28.34 -15.28 -1.88
CA LEU A 265 -27.30 -15.74 -2.79
C LEU A 265 -26.19 -16.49 -2.05
N SER A 266 -25.72 -15.98 -0.91
CA SER A 266 -24.73 -16.66 -0.07
C SER A 266 -25.18 -18.08 0.33
N GLU A 267 -26.43 -18.24 0.78
CA GLU A 267 -26.95 -19.56 1.13
C GLU A 267 -27.12 -20.47 -0.08
N LYS A 268 -27.56 -19.94 -1.23
CA LYS A 268 -27.61 -20.72 -2.48
C LYS A 268 -26.22 -21.20 -2.94
N ILE A 269 -25.20 -20.34 -2.87
CA ILE A 269 -23.82 -20.71 -3.19
C ILE A 269 -23.33 -21.84 -2.27
N LYS A 270 -23.62 -21.77 -0.97
CA LYS A 270 -23.24 -22.82 -0.01
C LYS A 270 -23.98 -24.14 -0.28
N GLN A 271 -25.26 -24.08 -0.59
CA GLN A 271 -26.07 -25.26 -0.93
C GLN A 271 -25.56 -25.92 -2.21
N ALA A 272 -25.32 -25.13 -3.26
CA ALA A 272 -24.75 -25.62 -4.53
C ALA A 272 -23.38 -26.30 -4.31
N ALA A 273 -22.49 -25.67 -3.54
CA ALA A 273 -21.20 -26.27 -3.20
C ALA A 273 -21.35 -27.60 -2.45
N THR A 274 -22.28 -27.67 -1.48
CA THR A 274 -22.56 -28.91 -0.73
C THR A 274 -23.09 -30.02 -1.62
N GLN A 275 -24.00 -29.70 -2.56
CA GLN A 275 -24.52 -30.65 -3.55
C GLN A 275 -23.42 -31.17 -4.48
N LEU A 276 -22.46 -30.33 -4.82
CA LEU A 276 -21.26 -30.69 -5.57
C LEU A 276 -20.19 -31.37 -4.71
N GLY A 277 -20.46 -31.64 -3.43
CA GLY A 277 -19.54 -32.26 -2.47
C GLY A 277 -18.26 -31.46 -2.22
N LEU A 278 -18.33 -30.13 -2.36
CA LEU A 278 -17.26 -29.21 -1.99
C LEU A 278 -17.43 -28.75 -0.53
N PRO A 279 -16.34 -28.38 0.16
CA PRO A 279 -16.43 -27.67 1.43
C PRO A 279 -17.29 -26.41 1.32
N SER A 280 -17.95 -26.04 2.43
CA SER A 280 -18.79 -24.84 2.46
C SER A 280 -17.96 -23.60 2.10
N PRO A 281 -18.31 -22.86 1.02
CA PRO A 281 -17.57 -21.68 0.60
C PRO A 281 -17.70 -20.55 1.62
N ILE A 282 -16.62 -19.78 1.74
CA ILE A 282 -16.64 -18.49 2.42
C ILE A 282 -17.14 -17.47 1.41
N VAL A 283 -18.33 -16.93 1.64
CA VAL A 283 -18.94 -15.87 0.81
C VAL A 283 -18.94 -14.59 1.62
N ARG A 284 -18.41 -13.50 1.07
CA ARG A 284 -18.36 -12.19 1.74
C ARG A 284 -18.59 -11.08 0.73
N SER A 285 -19.24 -10.00 1.16
CA SER A 285 -19.16 -8.73 0.43
C SER A 285 -17.76 -8.13 0.55
N ILE A 286 -17.40 -7.26 -0.38
CA ILE A 286 -16.15 -6.48 -0.28
C ILE A 286 -16.11 -5.71 1.05
N GLN A 287 -17.22 -5.12 1.49
CA GLN A 287 -17.29 -4.42 2.77
C GLN A 287 -17.02 -5.35 3.96
N GLU A 288 -17.59 -6.56 3.96
CA GLU A 288 -17.31 -7.57 4.99
C GLU A 288 -15.85 -8.03 4.97
N GLU A 289 -15.19 -8.10 3.80
CA GLU A 289 -13.76 -8.39 3.72
C GLU A 289 -12.91 -7.25 4.29
N LEU A 290 -13.26 -5.98 4.01
CA LEU A 290 -12.60 -4.80 4.60
C LEU A 290 -12.74 -4.79 6.13
N ASP A 291 -13.93 -5.07 6.65
CA ASP A 291 -14.19 -5.14 8.09
C ASP A 291 -13.47 -6.33 8.74
N ALA A 292 -13.44 -7.48 8.06
CA ALA A 292 -12.70 -8.65 8.51
C ALA A 292 -11.18 -8.39 8.54
N TYR A 293 -10.65 -7.70 7.54
CA TYR A 293 -9.25 -7.27 7.52
C TYR A 293 -8.94 -6.38 8.72
N LYS A 294 -9.75 -5.32 8.91
CA LYS A 294 -9.62 -4.39 10.05
C LYS A 294 -9.65 -5.13 11.38
N LYS A 295 -10.60 -6.05 11.57
CA LYS A 295 -10.72 -6.86 12.78
C LYS A 295 -9.53 -7.81 12.98
N SER A 296 -8.99 -8.39 11.91
CA SER A 296 -7.82 -9.28 11.98
C SER A 296 -6.53 -8.55 12.38
N LYS A 297 -6.41 -7.26 12.04
CA LYS A 297 -5.22 -6.45 12.29
C LYS A 297 -5.33 -5.57 13.53
N ILE A 298 -6.51 -5.37 14.10
CA ILE A 298 -6.72 -4.38 15.18
C ILE A 298 -5.87 -4.65 16.42
N GLU A 299 -5.67 -5.92 16.80
CA GLU A 299 -4.85 -6.26 17.98
C GLU A 299 -3.36 -5.97 17.74
N LEU A 300 -2.86 -6.27 16.52
CA LEU A 300 -1.50 -5.92 16.13
C LEU A 300 -1.31 -4.40 16.08
N VAL A 301 -2.30 -3.67 15.57
CA VAL A 301 -2.32 -2.20 15.57
C VAL A 301 -2.27 -1.65 16.99
N LYS A 302 -3.14 -2.14 17.89
CA LYS A 302 -3.15 -1.74 19.30
C LYS A 302 -1.80 -1.98 19.95
N LEU A 303 -1.20 -3.16 19.75
CA LEU A 303 0.12 -3.47 20.27
C LEU A 303 1.17 -2.48 19.80
N ASN A 304 1.23 -2.19 18.49
CA ASN A 304 2.17 -1.22 17.93
C ASN A 304 1.97 0.20 18.51
N LEU A 305 0.72 0.65 18.63
CA LEU A 305 0.42 1.97 19.19
C LEU A 305 0.74 2.04 20.68
N TYR A 306 0.37 1.03 21.48
CA TYR A 306 0.64 1.00 22.91
C TYR A 306 2.14 0.92 23.20
N ALA A 307 2.87 0.03 22.51
CA ALA A 307 4.33 -0.08 22.64
C ALA A 307 5.02 1.22 22.20
N GLY A 308 4.58 1.80 21.07
CA GLY A 308 5.07 3.07 20.57
C GLY A 308 4.90 4.20 21.60
N VAL A 309 3.68 4.39 22.11
CA VAL A 309 3.38 5.43 23.12
C VAL A 309 4.13 5.18 24.42
N PHE A 310 4.23 3.93 24.88
CA PHE A 310 5.03 3.57 26.05
C PHE A 310 6.50 3.99 25.88
N PHE A 311 7.09 3.73 24.70
CA PHE A 311 8.44 4.18 24.41
C PHE A 311 8.56 5.71 24.31
N LEU A 312 7.56 6.43 23.80
CA LEU A 312 7.58 7.90 23.83
C LEU A 312 7.58 8.44 25.27
N LEU A 313 6.73 7.90 26.14
CA LEU A 313 6.63 8.34 27.53
C LEU A 313 7.93 8.09 28.29
N THR A 314 8.49 6.90 28.18
CA THR A 314 9.79 6.57 28.81
C THR A 314 10.92 7.42 28.24
N THR A 315 10.92 7.69 26.93
CA THR A 315 11.90 8.58 26.31
C THR A 315 11.74 10.03 26.78
N SER A 316 10.52 10.50 27.02
CA SER A 316 10.29 11.87 27.52
C SER A 316 10.98 12.10 28.85
N ILE A 317 11.00 11.09 29.74
CA ILE A 317 11.74 11.13 31.01
C ILE A 317 13.25 11.23 30.73
N GLY A 318 13.77 10.44 29.79
CA GLY A 318 15.17 10.50 29.35
C GLY A 318 15.57 11.87 28.77
N ILE A 319 14.68 12.49 27.99
CA ILE A 319 14.88 13.83 27.45
C ILE A 319 14.88 14.86 28.58
N ILE A 320 13.93 14.79 29.52
CA ILE A 320 13.85 15.69 30.68
C ILE A 320 15.14 15.63 31.49
N THR A 321 15.59 14.42 31.88
CA THR A 321 16.80 14.24 32.69
C THR A 321 18.06 14.69 31.96
N SER A 322 18.20 14.33 30.67
CA SER A 322 19.32 14.77 29.83
C SER A 322 19.34 16.30 29.66
N THR A 323 18.17 16.93 29.49
CA THR A 323 18.04 18.38 29.34
C THR A 323 18.36 19.10 30.64
N LEU A 324 17.87 18.61 31.79
CA LEU A 324 18.22 19.16 33.11
C LEU A 324 19.72 19.09 33.38
N SER A 325 20.34 17.94 33.11
CA SER A 325 21.79 17.76 33.26
C SER A 325 22.57 18.77 32.40
N SER A 326 22.15 18.97 31.16
CA SER A 326 22.76 19.95 30.25
C SER A 326 22.52 21.40 30.65
N ILE A 327 21.36 21.71 31.21
CA ILE A 327 21.07 23.01 31.77
C ILE A 327 22.03 23.29 32.94
N ARG A 328 22.23 22.33 33.85
CA ARG A 328 23.14 22.47 35.00
C ARG A 328 24.59 22.69 34.57
N ILE A 329 25.09 21.89 33.63
CA ILE A 329 26.45 22.04 33.09
C ILE A 329 26.65 23.43 32.46
N ARG A 330 25.59 24.01 31.87
CA ARG A 330 25.61 25.33 31.21
C ARG A 330 25.11 26.47 32.10
N PHE A 331 24.92 26.27 33.40
CA PHE A 331 24.42 27.33 34.29
C PHE A 331 25.28 28.59 34.29
N TYR A 332 26.60 28.42 34.36
CA TYR A 332 27.54 29.54 34.29
C TYR A 332 27.41 30.32 32.97
N GLU A 333 27.32 29.60 31.85
CA GLU A 333 27.13 30.19 30.52
C GLU A 333 25.80 30.97 30.43
N PHE A 334 24.71 30.40 30.95
CA PHE A 334 23.40 31.05 30.99
C PHE A 334 23.39 32.27 31.93
N GLY A 335 24.09 32.19 33.07
CA GLY A 335 24.28 33.31 33.99
C GLY A 335 24.99 34.49 33.33
N ILE A 336 26.10 34.24 32.64
CA ILE A 336 26.84 35.24 31.85
C ILE A 336 25.91 35.88 30.81
N ARG A 337 25.23 35.07 29.99
CA ARG A 337 24.30 35.56 28.96
C ARG A 337 23.21 36.46 29.53
N ARG A 338 22.66 36.12 30.70
CA ARG A 338 21.66 36.95 31.40
C ARG A 338 22.24 38.28 31.89
N VAL A 339 23.47 38.30 32.41
CA VAL A 339 24.13 39.55 32.85
C VAL A 339 24.38 40.48 31.66
N PHE A 340 24.74 39.92 30.50
CA PHE A 340 24.90 40.66 29.25
C PHE A 340 23.56 41.01 28.55
N GLY A 341 22.42 40.83 29.22
CA GLY A 341 21.12 41.29 28.74
C GLY A 341 20.34 40.31 27.87
N GLU A 342 20.78 39.05 27.72
CA GLU A 342 19.99 38.03 27.01
C GLU A 342 18.74 37.67 27.82
N SER A 343 17.57 37.68 27.17
CA SER A 343 16.31 37.32 27.82
C SER A 343 16.24 35.83 28.15
N ILE A 344 15.60 35.49 29.27
CA ILE A 344 15.35 34.10 29.68
C ILE A 344 14.56 33.31 28.61
N ILE A 345 13.71 34.02 27.86
CA ILE A 345 12.93 33.48 26.74
C ILE A 345 13.85 33.04 25.59
N SER A 346 14.91 33.80 25.30
CA SER A 346 15.91 33.42 24.28
C SER A 346 16.62 32.12 24.66
N ILE A 347 17.01 31.99 25.94
CA ILE A 347 17.66 30.77 26.46
C ILE A 347 16.69 29.58 26.40
N ALA A 348 15.45 29.77 26.88
CA ALA A 348 14.41 28.74 26.81
C ALA A 348 14.13 28.30 25.36
N ARG A 349 14.06 29.24 24.41
CA ARG A 349 13.89 28.94 22.98
C ARG A 349 15.03 28.10 22.44
N SER A 350 16.27 28.33 22.87
CA SER A 350 17.41 27.51 22.45
C SER A 350 17.25 26.05 22.90
N ILE A 351 16.75 25.82 24.12
CA ILE A 351 16.50 24.47 24.66
C ILE A 351 15.33 23.80 23.94
N ILE A 352 14.25 24.53 23.67
CA ILE A 352 13.10 24.01 22.90
C ILE A 352 13.55 23.57 21.52
N ILE A 353 14.34 24.38 20.81
CA ILE A 353 14.86 24.05 19.49
C ILE A 353 15.76 22.81 19.55
N GLU A 354 16.60 22.69 20.57
CA GLU A 354 17.48 21.54 20.77
C GLU A 354 16.69 20.22 20.89
N VAL A 355 15.67 20.20 21.75
CA VAL A 355 14.80 19.02 21.94
C VAL A 355 13.93 18.77 20.71
N PHE A 356 13.37 19.81 20.10
CA PHE A 356 12.56 19.70 18.89
C PHE A 356 13.33 19.07 17.74
N LEU A 357 14.56 19.53 17.48
CA LEU A 357 15.39 18.99 16.40
C LEU A 357 15.75 17.52 16.64
N LEU A 358 16.05 17.16 17.89
CA LEU A 358 16.32 15.76 18.27
C LEU A 358 15.13 14.85 17.97
N ILE A 359 13.92 15.26 18.39
CA ILE A 359 12.70 14.49 18.17
C ILE A 359 12.34 14.45 16.68
N LEU A 360 12.41 15.59 15.98
CA LEU A 360 12.08 15.69 14.56
C LEU A 360 12.98 14.79 13.71
N LEU A 361 14.30 14.83 13.92
CA LEU A 361 15.23 13.97 13.18
C LEU A 361 14.94 12.49 13.45
N SER A 362 14.68 12.13 14.70
CA SER A 362 14.33 10.76 15.06
C SER A 362 13.00 10.31 14.41
N ALA A 363 12.01 11.20 14.33
CA ALA A 363 10.76 10.95 13.64
C ALA A 363 10.97 10.74 12.13
N CYS A 364 11.79 11.58 11.49
CA CYS A 364 12.15 11.43 10.09
C CYS A 364 12.80 10.07 9.82
N PHE A 365 13.78 9.65 10.65
CA PHE A 365 14.42 8.35 10.51
C PHE A 365 13.46 7.18 10.77
N GLY A 366 12.59 7.28 11.78
CA GLY A 366 11.59 6.24 12.09
C GLY A 366 10.58 6.05 10.97
N VAL A 367 10.02 7.15 10.43
CA VAL A 367 9.09 7.12 9.31
C VAL A 367 9.79 6.66 8.03
N PHE A 368 11.02 7.11 7.78
CA PHE A 368 11.81 6.68 6.62
C PHE A 368 12.12 5.18 6.66
N TRP A 369 12.49 4.64 7.83
CA TRP A 369 12.68 3.21 8.01
C TRP A 369 11.37 2.47 7.70
N ASN A 370 10.24 2.94 8.25
CA ASN A 370 8.94 2.35 7.96
C ASN A 370 8.65 2.32 6.45
N TYR A 371 8.81 3.45 5.78
CA TYR A 371 8.65 3.58 4.33
C TYR A 371 9.55 2.59 3.57
N TYR A 372 10.83 2.51 3.94
CA TYR A 372 11.78 1.60 3.30
C TYR A 372 11.35 0.13 3.46
N ASN A 373 10.94 -0.29 4.66
CA ASN A 373 10.45 -1.65 4.88
C ASN A 373 9.17 -1.93 4.09
N SER A 374 8.22 -1.00 4.04
CA SER A 374 6.99 -1.14 3.26
C SER A 374 7.26 -1.18 1.76
N ALA A 375 8.12 -0.31 1.24
CA ALA A 375 8.45 -0.20 -0.18
C ALA A 375 9.30 -1.36 -0.70
N THR A 376 10.14 -1.95 0.16
CA THR A 376 10.97 -3.13 -0.19
C THR A 376 10.23 -4.46 -0.09
N SER A 377 9.05 -4.48 0.53
CA SER A 377 8.22 -5.68 0.52
C SER A 377 7.81 -6.00 -0.93
N ILE A 378 8.23 -7.17 -1.43
CA ILE A 378 8.14 -7.62 -2.84
C ILE A 378 6.71 -7.60 -3.40
N ILE A 379 5.73 -7.45 -2.52
CA ILE A 379 4.30 -7.63 -2.76
C ILE A 379 3.58 -6.27 -2.87
N ALA A 380 4.13 -5.15 -2.38
CA ALA A 380 3.43 -3.87 -2.49
C ALA A 380 3.80 -3.12 -3.78
N ASP A 381 2.79 -2.69 -4.56
CA ASP A 381 3.01 -1.70 -5.61
C ASP A 381 3.50 -0.39 -4.97
N MET A 382 4.61 0.16 -5.47
CA MET A 382 5.19 1.41 -4.97
C MET A 382 4.20 2.57 -4.97
N SER A 383 3.20 2.57 -5.86
CA SER A 383 2.18 3.62 -5.92
C SER A 383 1.25 3.59 -4.71
N SER A 384 0.77 2.41 -4.30
CA SER A 384 -0.06 2.25 -3.10
C SER A 384 0.68 2.62 -1.81
N VAL A 385 1.98 2.31 -1.73
CA VAL A 385 2.80 2.69 -0.57
C VAL A 385 2.91 4.21 -0.47
N LYS A 386 3.14 4.92 -1.58
CA LYS A 386 3.26 6.39 -1.56
C LYS A 386 1.99 7.08 -1.05
N ASP A 387 0.83 6.61 -1.48
CA ASP A 387 -0.45 7.21 -1.08
C ASP A 387 -0.73 7.02 0.41
N LEU A 388 -0.36 5.85 0.98
CA LEU A 388 -0.44 5.59 2.43
C LEU A 388 0.52 6.46 3.26
N PHE A 389 1.67 6.82 2.69
CA PHE A 389 2.63 7.79 3.27
C PHE A 389 2.32 9.24 2.84
N GLY A 390 1.05 9.57 2.67
CA GLY A 390 0.60 10.91 2.30
C GLY A 390 0.65 11.93 3.44
N ILE A 391 0.16 13.15 3.13
CA ILE A 391 0.11 14.31 4.03
C ILE A 391 -0.56 14.00 5.38
N ALA A 392 -1.60 13.15 5.39
CA ALA A 392 -2.33 12.80 6.60
C ALA A 392 -1.44 12.10 7.65
N LEU A 393 -0.54 11.20 7.22
CA LEU A 393 0.41 10.53 8.13
C LEU A 393 1.42 11.55 8.69
N PHE A 394 2.01 12.37 7.82
CA PHE A 394 2.96 13.38 8.24
C PHE A 394 2.35 14.40 9.21
N ALA A 395 1.10 14.81 8.98
CA ALA A 395 0.37 15.69 9.90
C ALA A 395 0.23 15.06 11.30
N LYS A 396 -0.20 13.78 11.38
CA LYS A 396 -0.30 13.05 12.65
C LYS A 396 1.05 12.95 13.37
N VAL A 397 2.13 12.65 12.63
CA VAL A 397 3.49 12.55 13.19
C VAL A 397 3.99 13.91 13.68
N ILE A 398 3.78 14.99 12.93
CA ILE A 398 4.18 16.35 13.33
C ILE A 398 3.43 16.80 14.60
N ILE A 399 2.14 16.52 14.70
CA ILE A 399 1.36 16.78 15.93
C ILE A 399 2.00 16.06 17.12
N LEU A 400 2.39 14.80 16.95
CA LEU A 400 3.04 14.01 17.99
C LEU A 400 4.43 14.55 18.37
N VAL A 401 5.23 14.98 17.40
CA VAL A 401 6.53 15.63 17.62
C VAL A 401 6.36 16.92 18.45
N LEU A 402 5.38 17.75 18.11
CA LEU A 402 5.09 19.00 18.82
C LEU A 402 4.63 18.73 20.25
N LEU A 403 3.73 17.77 20.44
CA LEU A 403 3.22 17.37 21.75
C LEU A 403 4.34 16.83 22.64
N LEU A 404 5.17 15.93 22.11
CA LEU A 404 6.29 15.35 22.86
C LEU A 404 7.35 16.41 23.21
N THR A 405 7.65 17.32 22.28
CA THR A 405 8.55 18.44 22.54
C THR A 405 8.03 19.28 23.70
N PHE A 406 6.76 19.68 23.65
CA PHE A 406 6.12 20.48 24.69
C PHE A 406 6.19 19.79 26.06
N LEU A 407 5.82 18.50 26.13
CA LEU A 407 5.86 17.73 27.38
C LEU A 407 7.28 17.58 27.94
N SER A 408 8.27 17.38 27.07
CA SER A 408 9.66 17.12 27.48
C SER A 408 10.39 18.38 27.97
N VAL A 409 9.96 19.56 27.55
CA VAL A 409 10.62 20.84 27.90
C VAL A 409 9.92 21.59 29.03
N LEU A 410 8.65 21.28 29.34
CA LEU A 410 7.86 22.00 30.32
C LEU A 410 8.52 22.04 31.71
N TYR A 411 9.01 20.89 32.19
CA TYR A 411 9.68 20.81 33.48
C TYR A 411 11.09 21.44 33.47
N PRO A 412 12.01 21.11 32.54
CA PRO A 412 13.33 21.75 32.48
C PRO A 412 13.28 23.28 32.37
N ILE A 413 12.35 23.82 31.57
CA ILE A 413 12.17 25.26 31.43
C ILE A 413 11.67 25.88 32.73
N ARG A 414 10.70 25.24 33.41
CA ARG A 414 10.20 25.72 34.71
C ARG A 414 11.31 25.80 35.76
N VAL A 415 12.24 24.85 35.77
CA VAL A 415 13.44 24.90 36.63
C VAL A 415 14.31 26.10 36.27
N LEU A 416 14.61 26.30 34.98
CA LEU A 416 15.42 27.43 34.51
C LEU A 416 14.82 28.81 34.89
N TYR A 417 13.50 28.97 34.81
CA TYR A 417 12.83 30.23 35.17
C TYR A 417 12.89 30.55 36.67
N ARG A 418 13.05 29.55 37.54
CA ARG A 418 13.10 29.74 39.00
C ARG A 418 14.46 30.20 39.50
N GLU A 419 15.52 30.06 38.70
CA GLU A 419 16.87 30.41 39.11
C GLU A 419 17.21 31.89 38.87
N SER A 420 17.79 32.54 39.89
CA SER A 420 18.25 33.92 39.80
C SER A 420 19.59 34.01 39.05
N PRO A 421 19.90 35.13 38.38
CA PRO A 421 21.19 35.32 37.71
C PRO A 421 22.39 35.10 38.63
N TYR A 422 22.27 35.53 39.90
CA TYR A 422 23.29 35.32 40.92
C TYR A 422 23.55 33.83 41.18
N LYS A 423 22.49 33.02 41.36
CA LYS A 423 22.62 31.56 41.56
C LYS A 423 23.18 30.84 40.34
N LEU A 424 22.83 31.30 39.13
CA LEU A 424 23.36 30.75 37.88
C LEU A 424 24.87 30.96 37.73
N ILE A 425 25.40 32.08 38.24
CA ILE A 425 26.83 32.44 38.14
C ILE A 425 27.63 31.83 39.28
N SER A 426 27.08 31.77 40.50
CA SER A 426 27.79 31.26 41.67
C SER A 426 28.02 29.75 41.60
N GLY A 427 27.18 29.00 40.87
CA GLY A 427 27.31 27.54 40.72
C GLY A 427 27.16 26.75 42.02
N VAL A 428 26.74 27.40 43.11
CA VAL A 428 26.59 26.79 44.43
C VAL A 428 25.22 26.12 44.52
N GLU A 429 25.19 24.78 44.54
CA GLU A 429 24.04 23.99 44.97
C GLU A 429 23.83 24.18 46.48
N ASN A 430 22.57 24.33 46.91
CA ASN A 430 22.16 24.00 48.28
C ASN A 430 21.75 22.54 48.33
#